data_AF-A0A4Y9IJA5-F1
#
_entry.id   AF-A0A4Y9IJA5-F1
#
_cell.length_a   1.000
_cell.length_b   1.000
_cell.length_c   1.000
_cell.angle_alpha   90.00
_cell.angle_beta   90.00
_cell.angle_gamma   90.00
#
_symmetry.space_group_name_H-M   'P 1'
#
loop_
_entity.id
_entity.type
_entity.pdbx_description
1 polymer ?
#
loop_
_entity_poly.entity_id
_entity_poly.type
_entity_poly.pdbx_seq_one_letter_code
_entity_poly.pdbx_strand_id
1 'polypeptide(L)'
;RNSVQLFGMELGADVSVHPLSVSYIGNWTVPAGETSVAVTFAHNIPGGKHGAQADFDRVRAHAKAAYNTVRLSASTGRVLADDWQWRALVNAQVTPDALVPGEQFGAGGAASVRGFAEREVANDSGVNLNLELYTPNWCGQALAY
;
A
#
# COMPACT_ATOMS: atom_id res chain seq x y z
N ARG A 1 17.87 0.96 1.03
CA ARG A 1 19.09 0.18 1.40
C ARG A 1 18.61 -1.03 2.18
N ASN A 2 18.87 -2.24 1.69
CA ASN A 2 18.39 -3.47 2.31
C ASN A 2 19.60 -4.24 2.86
N SER A 3 20.04 -3.91 4.08
CA SER A 3 21.23 -4.50 4.68
C SER A 3 20.87 -5.76 5.47
N VAL A 4 21.25 -6.93 4.97
CA VAL A 4 21.21 -8.19 5.73
C VAL A 4 22.64 -8.54 6.09
N GLN A 5 23.01 -8.31 7.36
CA GLN A 5 24.35 -8.57 7.86
C GLN A 5 24.37 -9.90 8.63
N LEU A 6 25.26 -10.81 8.25
CA LEU A 6 25.60 -11.99 9.06
C LEU A 6 27.09 -11.92 9.38
N PHE A 7 27.43 -11.89 10.66
CA PHE A 7 28.81 -11.71 11.15
C PHE A 7 29.52 -10.44 10.61
N GLY A 8 28.78 -9.35 10.39
CA GLY A 8 29.33 -8.09 9.87
C GLY A 8 29.64 -8.09 8.37
N MET A 9 29.31 -9.17 7.65
CA MET A 9 29.34 -9.22 6.19
C MET A 9 27.95 -8.90 5.64
N GLU A 10 27.86 -7.91 4.75
CA GLU A 10 26.63 -7.60 4.01
C GLU A 10 26.41 -8.69 2.96
N LEU A 11 25.50 -9.61 3.25
CA LEU A 11 25.14 -10.72 2.36
C LEU A 11 23.99 -10.35 1.41
N GLY A 12 23.48 -9.12 1.51
CA GLY A 12 22.46 -8.58 0.61
C GLY A 12 23.10 -8.04 -0.68
N ALA A 13 22.57 -8.45 -1.82
CA ALA A 13 22.84 -7.73 -3.06
C ALA A 13 22.13 -6.37 -2.99
N ASP A 14 22.91 -5.29 -3.14
CA ASP A 14 22.35 -3.94 -3.21
C ASP A 14 21.62 -3.74 -4.54
N VAL A 15 20.44 -3.13 -4.46
CA VAL A 15 19.65 -2.72 -5.63
C VAL A 15 19.12 -1.31 -5.45
N SER A 16 19.22 -0.50 -6.51
CA SER A 16 18.70 0.86 -6.59
C SER A 16 17.57 0.92 -7.60
N VAL A 17 16.45 1.51 -7.19
CA VAL A 17 15.26 1.72 -8.03
C VAL A 17 15.09 3.21 -8.29
N HIS A 18 14.60 3.56 -9.48
CA HIS A 18 14.25 4.92 -9.91
C HIS A 18 12.85 4.90 -10.54
N PRO A 19 11.79 4.73 -9.73
CA PRO A 19 10.43 4.69 -10.23
C PRO A 19 9.95 6.07 -10.64
N LEU A 20 9.51 6.19 -11.90
CA LEU A 20 8.74 7.32 -12.39
C LEU A 20 7.26 6.97 -12.30
N SER A 21 6.44 7.83 -11.68
CA SER A 21 5.02 7.55 -11.49
C SER A 21 4.12 8.69 -11.93
N VAL A 22 2.93 8.34 -12.41
CA VAL A 22 1.82 9.25 -12.71
C VAL A 22 0.62 8.82 -11.88
N SER A 23 0.02 9.79 -11.19
CA SER A 23 -1.14 9.56 -10.32
C SER A 23 -2.32 10.39 -10.77
N TYR A 24 -3.49 9.77 -10.83
CA TYR A 24 -4.78 10.44 -11.00
C TYR A 24 -5.60 10.28 -9.72
N ILE A 25 -6.05 11.39 -9.14
CA ILE A 25 -6.77 11.41 -7.86
C ILE A 25 -8.08 12.16 -8.04
N GLY A 26 -9.19 11.52 -7.68
CA GLY A 26 -10.51 12.11 -7.60
C GLY A 26 -11.00 12.17 -6.15
N ASN A 27 -11.52 13.32 -5.74
CA ASN A 27 -12.11 13.52 -4.42
C ASN A 27 -13.52 14.07 -4.59
N TRP A 28 -14.47 13.49 -3.87
CA TRP A 28 -15.87 13.88 -3.86
C TRP A 28 -16.33 14.08 -2.43
N THR A 29 -16.77 15.29 -2.11
CA THR A 29 -17.43 15.60 -0.86
C THR A 29 -18.93 15.61 -1.09
N VAL A 30 -19.66 14.82 -0.31
CA VAL A 30 -21.12 14.80 -0.27
C VAL A 30 -21.60 15.30 1.09
N PRO A 31 -22.85 15.78 1.24
CA PRO A 31 -23.31 16.41 2.48
C PRO A 31 -23.13 15.58 3.76
N ALA A 32 -23.09 14.25 3.63
CA ALA A 32 -22.93 13.32 4.75
C ALA A 32 -21.68 12.44 4.61
N GLY A 33 -20.65 12.85 3.88
CA GLY A 33 -19.44 12.05 3.75
C GLY A 33 -18.49 12.46 2.66
N GLU A 34 -17.47 11.63 2.47
CA GLU A 34 -16.44 11.85 1.46
C GLU A 34 -16.08 10.54 0.77
N THR A 35 -15.56 10.67 -0.45
CA THR A 35 -15.03 9.55 -1.21
C THR A 35 -13.81 10.02 -1.96
N SER A 36 -12.74 9.26 -1.88
CA SER A 36 -11.51 9.50 -2.62
C SER A 36 -11.09 8.25 -3.37
N VAL A 37 -10.59 8.45 -4.58
CA VAL A 37 -10.04 7.37 -5.40
C VAL A 37 -8.74 7.88 -6.01
N ALA A 38 -7.69 7.07 -5.93
CA ALA A 38 -6.43 7.33 -6.60
C ALA A 38 -6.01 6.10 -7.42
N VAL A 39 -5.50 6.37 -8.61
CA VAL A 39 -4.85 5.38 -9.46
C VAL A 39 -3.45 5.90 -9.78
N THR A 40 -2.44 5.12 -9.45
CA THR A 40 -1.03 5.44 -9.69
C THR A 40 -0.43 4.38 -10.58
N PHE A 41 0.05 4.80 -11.75
CA PHE A 41 0.93 3.98 -12.57
C PHE A 41 2.37 4.34 -12.25
N ALA A 42 3.25 3.36 -12.08
CA ALA A 42 4.68 3.59 -11.94
C ALA A 42 5.48 2.64 -12.84
N HIS A 43 6.52 3.19 -13.46
CA HIS A 43 7.49 2.49 -14.27
C HIS A 43 8.89 2.76 -13.72
N ASN A 44 9.64 1.70 -13.46
CA ASN A 44 11.02 1.85 -13.01
C ASN A 44 11.97 2.06 -14.17
N ILE A 45 12.83 3.08 -14.07
CA ILE A 45 13.87 3.36 -15.05
C ILE A 45 15.16 2.66 -14.58
N PRO A 46 15.65 1.63 -15.30
CA PRO A 46 16.93 1.00 -14.98
C PRO A 46 18.08 1.99 -15.18
N GLY A 47 19.07 1.94 -14.29
CA GLY A 47 20.26 2.77 -14.44
C GLY A 47 20.93 3.13 -13.13
N GLY A 48 22.09 3.78 -13.23
CA GLY A 48 22.92 4.12 -12.09
C GLY A 48 23.67 2.92 -11.50
N LYS A 49 24.37 3.16 -10.39
CA LYS A 49 25.08 2.12 -9.65
C LYS A 49 24.05 1.22 -8.94
N HIS A 50 24.14 -0.09 -9.12
CA HIS A 50 23.21 -1.09 -8.56
C HIS A 50 21.78 -1.06 -9.15
N GLY A 51 21.57 -0.45 -10.31
CA GLY A 51 20.25 -0.36 -10.96
C GLY A 51 20.15 -1.11 -12.29
N ALA A 52 21.12 -2.00 -12.60
CA ALA A 52 21.11 -2.81 -13.81
C ALA A 52 20.36 -4.13 -13.60
N GLN A 53 19.91 -4.77 -14.68
CA GLN A 53 19.18 -6.06 -14.61
C GLN A 53 19.95 -7.13 -13.82
N ALA A 54 21.28 -7.19 -13.96
CA ALA A 54 22.12 -8.13 -13.22
C ALA A 54 22.08 -7.91 -11.70
N ASP A 55 21.85 -6.68 -11.22
CA ASP A 55 21.70 -6.39 -9.80
C ASP A 55 20.33 -6.87 -9.29
N PHE A 56 19.27 -6.68 -10.09
CA PHE A 56 17.93 -7.18 -9.79
C PHE A 56 17.88 -8.71 -9.74
N ASP A 57 18.52 -9.39 -10.69
CA ASP A 57 18.60 -10.85 -10.74
C ASP A 57 19.31 -11.45 -9.50
N ARG A 58 20.28 -10.71 -8.93
CA ARG A 58 20.99 -11.10 -7.70
C ARG A 58 20.12 -10.96 -6.45
N VAL A 59 19.19 -10.01 -6.43
CA VAL A 59 18.25 -9.82 -5.32
C VAL A 59 17.10 -10.81 -5.40
N ARG A 60 16.56 -11.04 -6.59
CA ARG A 60 15.47 -12.00 -6.81
C ARG A 60 15.47 -12.49 -8.26
N ALA A 61 15.45 -13.81 -8.42
CA ALA A 61 15.31 -14.44 -9.73
C ALA A 61 14.06 -13.91 -10.45
N HIS A 62 14.24 -13.54 -11.73
CA HIS A 62 13.21 -12.99 -12.61
C HIS A 62 12.69 -11.58 -12.26
N ALA A 63 13.26 -10.89 -11.28
CA ALA A 63 12.90 -9.51 -10.99
C ALA A 63 13.33 -8.60 -12.15
N LYS A 64 12.42 -7.83 -12.72
CA LYS A 64 12.76 -6.93 -13.84
C LYS A 64 13.24 -5.59 -13.31
N ALA A 65 14.35 -5.10 -13.87
CA ALA A 65 14.79 -3.73 -13.61
C ALA A 65 13.81 -2.70 -14.19
N ALA A 66 13.17 -2.98 -15.32
CA ALA A 66 12.19 -2.08 -15.96
C ALA A 66 10.73 -2.48 -15.61
N TYR A 67 10.44 -2.67 -14.32
CA TYR A 67 9.13 -3.14 -13.89
C TYR A 67 8.04 -2.07 -14.03
N ASN A 68 6.80 -2.53 -14.19
CA ASN A 68 5.61 -1.70 -14.20
C ASN A 68 4.68 -2.09 -13.06
N THR A 69 4.11 -1.12 -12.36
CA THR A 69 3.12 -1.37 -11.31
C THR A 69 1.96 -0.39 -11.43
N VAL A 70 0.76 -0.90 -11.17
CA VAL A 70 -0.44 -0.09 -10.98
C VAL A 70 -0.85 -0.22 -9.52
N ARG A 71 -1.03 0.91 -8.86
CA ARG A 71 -1.54 0.99 -7.50
C ARG A 71 -2.90 1.68 -7.53
N LEU A 72 -3.88 1.10 -6.86
CA LEU A 72 -5.21 1.67 -6.70
C LEU A 72 -5.47 1.85 -5.21
N SER A 73 -5.93 3.03 -4.82
CA SER A 73 -6.47 3.26 -3.48
C SER A 73 -7.83 3.92 -3.58
N ALA A 74 -8.77 3.46 -2.77
CA ALA A 74 -10.09 4.04 -2.67
C ALA A 74 -10.47 4.13 -1.20
N SER A 75 -11.09 5.24 -0.80
CA SER A 75 -11.69 5.35 0.51
C SER A 75 -13.04 6.03 0.41
N THR A 76 -13.96 5.62 1.27
CA THR A 76 -15.27 6.24 1.37
C THR A 76 -15.73 6.16 2.81
N GLY A 77 -16.37 7.21 3.28
CA GLY A 77 -16.95 7.24 4.62
C GLY A 77 -18.18 8.13 4.64
N ARG A 78 -19.21 7.69 5.36
CA ARG A 78 -20.45 8.47 5.50
C ARG A 78 -21.04 8.37 6.89
N VAL A 79 -21.67 9.46 7.31
CA VAL A 79 -22.59 9.53 8.43
C VAL A 79 -23.96 9.08 7.93
N LEU A 80 -24.57 8.14 8.66
CA LEU A 80 -25.88 7.57 8.45
C LEU A 80 -26.87 8.22 9.43
N ALA A 81 -28.12 7.73 9.42
CA ALA A 81 -29.10 8.13 10.43
C ALA A 81 -28.62 7.80 11.85
N ASP A 82 -29.16 8.53 12.82
CA ASP A 82 -28.88 8.35 14.25
C ASP A 82 -27.40 8.44 14.62
N ASP A 83 -26.58 9.26 13.94
CA ASP A 83 -25.14 9.45 14.17
C ASP A 83 -24.24 8.20 13.94
N TRP A 84 -24.76 7.17 13.30
CA TRP A 84 -23.93 6.04 12.86
C TRP A 84 -22.96 6.49 11.78
N GLN A 85 -21.75 5.93 11.75
CA GLN A 85 -20.79 6.26 10.70
C GLN A 85 -20.15 4.98 10.17
N TRP A 86 -19.93 4.89 8.88
CA TRP A 86 -19.16 3.78 8.29
C TRP A 86 -18.02 4.32 7.46
N ARG A 87 -16.95 3.52 7.36
CA ARG A 87 -15.81 3.80 6.51
C ARG A 87 -15.32 2.52 5.85
N ALA A 88 -14.96 2.64 4.57
CA ALA A 88 -14.28 1.60 3.83
C ALA A 88 -13.00 2.16 3.22
N LEU A 89 -11.92 1.39 3.26
CA LEU A 89 -10.67 1.67 2.57
C LEU A 89 -10.23 0.43 1.78
N VAL A 90 -9.87 0.62 0.53
CA VAL A 90 -9.36 -0.42 -0.36
C VAL A 90 -8.00 0.03 -0.89
N ASN A 91 -7.02 -0.86 -0.85
CA ASN A 91 -5.72 -0.67 -1.48
C ASN A 91 -5.39 -1.90 -2.31
N ALA A 92 -4.96 -1.70 -3.55
CA ALA A 92 -4.53 -2.77 -4.43
C ALA A 92 -3.23 -2.40 -5.14
N GLN A 93 -2.38 -3.38 -5.37
CA GLN A 93 -1.23 -3.28 -6.25
C GLN A 93 -1.28 -4.44 -7.23
N VAL A 94 -1.11 -4.14 -8.52
CA VAL A 94 -1.04 -5.13 -9.59
C VAL A 94 0.18 -4.85 -10.43
N THR A 95 0.96 -5.90 -10.69
CA THR A 95 2.13 -5.86 -11.56
C THR A 95 2.25 -7.18 -12.31
N PRO A 96 2.60 -7.16 -13.62
CA PRO A 96 2.94 -8.36 -14.35
C PRO A 96 4.41 -8.80 -14.13
N ASP A 97 5.20 -7.99 -13.42
CA ASP A 97 6.64 -8.16 -13.27
C ASP A 97 6.97 -8.58 -11.83
N ALA A 98 7.97 -9.45 -11.66
CA ALA A 98 8.47 -9.76 -10.33
C ALA A 98 9.21 -8.52 -9.78
N LEU A 99 8.85 -8.10 -8.58
CA LEU A 99 9.38 -6.92 -7.92
C LEU A 99 10.47 -7.30 -6.91
N VAL A 100 11.42 -6.39 -6.73
CA VAL A 100 12.37 -6.46 -5.62
C VAL A 100 11.63 -6.33 -4.29
N PRO A 101 12.10 -6.95 -3.20
CA PRO A 101 11.39 -6.98 -1.92
C PRO A 101 10.96 -5.61 -1.37
N GLY A 102 11.71 -4.54 -1.67
CA GLY A 102 11.36 -3.17 -1.26
C GLY A 102 10.09 -2.62 -1.93
N GLU A 103 9.78 -3.09 -3.14
CA GLU A 103 8.70 -2.59 -4.00
C GLU A 103 7.44 -3.48 -3.98
N GLN A 104 7.55 -4.67 -3.39
CA GLN A 104 6.44 -5.58 -3.21
C GLN A 104 5.33 -4.97 -2.34
N PHE A 105 4.11 -5.35 -2.66
CA PHE A 105 2.94 -5.04 -1.86
C PHE A 105 3.06 -5.74 -0.51
N GLY A 106 3.15 -4.94 0.55
CA GLY A 106 3.14 -5.43 1.92
C GLY A 106 1.75 -5.29 2.51
N ALA A 107 1.13 -6.41 2.87
CA ALA A 107 -0.05 -6.45 3.72
C ALA A 107 0.36 -6.78 5.16
N GLY A 108 -0.12 -5.99 6.12
CA GLY A 108 0.14 -6.14 7.56
C GLY A 108 0.38 -4.79 8.25
N GLY A 109 -0.06 -4.66 9.50
CA GLY A 109 0.04 -3.42 10.28
C GLY A 109 -1.23 -2.56 10.28
N ALA A 110 -1.27 -1.54 11.15
CA ALA A 110 -2.49 -0.76 11.43
C ALA A 110 -3.09 -0.01 10.23
N ALA A 111 -2.27 0.34 9.23
CA ALA A 111 -2.72 0.96 7.98
C ALA A 111 -3.17 -0.05 6.90
N SER A 112 -2.99 -1.35 7.18
CA SER A 112 -3.32 -2.44 6.29
C SER A 112 -4.40 -3.33 6.92
N VAL A 113 -3.99 -4.30 7.73
CA VAL A 113 -4.89 -5.19 8.46
C VAL A 113 -4.55 -5.00 9.94
N ARG A 114 -5.41 -4.29 10.68
CA ARG A 114 -5.23 -4.11 12.13
C ARG A 114 -5.22 -5.47 12.83
N GLY A 115 -4.28 -5.66 13.74
CA GLY A 115 -4.09 -6.92 14.47
C GLY A 115 -2.95 -7.81 13.93
N PHE A 116 -2.34 -7.45 12.80
CA PHE A 116 -1.21 -8.17 12.19
C PHE A 116 0.08 -7.35 12.23
N ALA A 117 1.23 -8.02 12.20
CA ALA A 117 2.54 -7.36 12.13
C ALA A 117 2.73 -6.65 10.79
N GLU A 118 3.57 -5.60 10.72
CA GLU A 118 3.84 -4.89 9.46
C GLU A 118 4.47 -5.81 8.40
N ARG A 119 3.95 -5.77 7.16
CA ARG A 119 4.41 -6.57 6.01
C ARG A 119 4.53 -8.08 6.30
N GLU A 120 3.62 -8.63 7.10
CA GLU A 120 3.56 -10.08 7.37
C GLU A 120 3.39 -10.90 6.08
N VAL A 121 2.72 -10.35 5.06
CA VAL A 121 2.65 -10.91 3.72
C VAL A 121 3.20 -9.90 2.71
N ALA A 122 4.25 -10.30 2.00
CA ALA A 122 4.83 -9.55 0.88
C ALA A 122 4.65 -10.33 -0.42
N ASN A 123 4.03 -9.71 -1.42
CA ASN A 123 3.88 -10.29 -2.76
C ASN A 123 3.94 -9.20 -3.84
N ASP A 124 4.15 -9.58 -5.09
CA ASP A 124 4.25 -8.63 -6.20
C ASP A 124 2.93 -7.88 -6.43
N SER A 125 1.82 -8.62 -6.36
CA SER A 125 0.45 -8.11 -6.46
C SER A 125 -0.35 -8.50 -5.22
N GLY A 126 -1.26 -7.63 -4.80
CA GLY A 126 -2.12 -7.87 -3.64
C GLY A 126 -3.25 -6.87 -3.52
N VAL A 127 -4.25 -7.22 -2.72
CA VAL A 127 -5.40 -6.36 -2.40
C VAL A 127 -5.68 -6.43 -0.91
N ASN A 128 -6.11 -5.29 -0.35
CA ASN A 128 -6.51 -5.16 1.04
C ASN A 128 -7.79 -4.33 1.14
N LEU A 129 -8.68 -4.71 2.05
CA LEU A 129 -9.95 -4.06 2.35
C LEU A 129 -10.07 -3.89 3.88
N ASN A 130 -10.30 -2.65 4.31
CA ASN A 130 -10.62 -2.30 5.70
C ASN A 130 -12.04 -1.76 5.76
N LEU A 131 -12.86 -2.30 6.66
CA LEU A 131 -14.24 -1.88 6.91
C LEU A 131 -14.38 -1.51 8.38
N GLU A 132 -14.91 -0.31 8.63
CA GLU A 132 -15.12 0.24 9.96
C GLU A 132 -16.57 0.71 10.10
N LEU A 133 -17.16 0.41 11.25
CA LEU A 133 -18.49 0.88 11.64
C LEU A 133 -18.39 1.49 13.03
N TYR A 134 -18.84 2.73 13.14
CA TYR A 134 -18.84 3.51 14.36
C TYR A 134 -20.28 3.68 14.83
N THR A 135 -20.50 3.36 16.10
CA THR A 135 -21.79 3.54 16.75
C THR A 135 -21.88 4.92 17.39
N PRO A 136 -23.09 5.46 17.54
CA PRO A 136 -23.34 6.64 18.37
C PRO A 136 -22.92 6.38 19.80
N ASN A 137 -22.70 7.44 20.58
CA ASN A 137 -22.42 7.30 21.99
C ASN A 137 -23.68 6.88 22.75
N TRP A 138 -23.72 5.64 23.24
CA TRP A 138 -24.86 5.10 23.99
C TRP A 138 -24.99 5.68 25.41
N CYS A 139 -23.95 6.32 25.96
CA CYS A 139 -24.00 6.97 27.27
C CYS A 139 -24.63 8.38 27.24
N GLY A 140 -24.95 8.94 26.07
CA GLY A 140 -25.45 10.32 25.94
C GLY A 140 -26.96 10.51 26.15
N GLN A 141 -27.78 9.45 26.10
CA GLN A 141 -29.24 9.55 26.27
C GLN A 141 -29.71 9.60 27.74
N ALA A 142 -28.80 9.47 28.72
CA ALA A 142 -29.16 9.40 30.13
C ALA A 142 -29.36 10.79 30.82
N LEU A 143 -29.14 11.92 30.13
CA LEU A 143 -29.18 13.25 30.76
C LEU A 143 -30.03 14.30 30.01
N ALA A 144 -31.04 13.89 29.26
CA ALA A 144 -32.08 14.81 28.79
C ALA A 144 -33.32 14.72 29.70
N TYR A 145 -33.25 15.39 30.86
CA TYR A 145 -34.38 15.74 31.71
C TYR A 145 -34.23 17.18 32.20
#